data_AF-A0A0N4W3U9-F1
#
_entry.id   AF-A0A0N4W3U9-F1
#
_cell.length_a   1.000
_cell.length_b   1.000
_cell.length_c   1.000
_cell.angle_alpha   90.00
_cell.angle_beta   90.00
_cell.angle_gamma   90.00
#
_symmetry.space_group_name_H-M   'P 1'
#
loop_
_entity.id
_entity.type
_entity.pdbx_description
1 polymer ?
#
loop_
_entity_poly.entity_id
_entity_poly.type
_entity_poly.pdbx_seq_one_letter_code
_entity_poly.pdbx_strand_id
1 'polypeptide(L)'
;MREVDISSAQTPLSPTVWRYLVVVDSRQSDYSSIDITKLADKAASDYDNTPYYITASLSPEQVHENIEFRLGDGVVHGGYLNYPLKESQTDPRWTLVPMSQMENEILEPRLKTCGFTEEGNFECDMPLAEFISYIPLWIKTALVLFFSMIVFCFCIMLACGLRRFCENPNQTKESSIMYYHNESPNTQATTREYRKVERREFRPADMEARLRFLEE
;
A
#
# COMPACT_ATOMS: atom_id res chain seq x y z
N MET A 1 7.58 -47.79 11.18
CA MET A 1 8.51 -46.71 10.81
C MET A 1 9.34 -47.17 9.61
N ARG A 2 9.56 -46.31 8.63
CA ARG A 2 10.39 -46.58 7.44
C ARG A 2 11.25 -45.37 7.14
N GLU A 3 12.55 -45.56 6.94
CA GLU A 3 13.42 -44.52 6.40
C GLU A 3 13.05 -44.24 4.94
N VAL A 4 12.86 -42.96 4.63
CA VAL A 4 12.56 -42.49 3.29
C VAL A 4 13.68 -41.55 2.86
N ASP A 5 14.30 -41.89 1.74
CA ASP A 5 15.26 -41.00 1.10
C ASP A 5 14.49 -39.92 0.32
N ILE A 6 14.46 -38.70 0.86
CA ILE A 6 13.75 -37.58 0.25
C ILE A 6 14.34 -37.27 -1.14
N SER A 7 15.65 -37.47 -1.33
CA SER A 7 16.31 -37.25 -2.62
C SER A 7 15.82 -38.18 -3.74
N SER A 8 15.18 -39.29 -3.40
CA SER A 8 14.57 -40.19 -4.38
C SER A 8 13.28 -39.61 -4.99
N ALA A 9 12.68 -38.59 -4.36
CA ALA A 9 11.58 -37.85 -4.97
C ALA A 9 12.12 -37.08 -6.19
N GLN A 10 11.65 -37.46 -7.38
CA GLN A 10 11.95 -36.77 -8.63
C GLN A 10 11.18 -35.44 -8.74
N THR A 11 11.30 -34.58 -7.74
CA THR A 11 10.73 -33.24 -7.75
C THR A 11 11.75 -32.25 -8.27
N PRO A 12 11.40 -31.41 -9.27
CA PRO A 12 12.30 -30.37 -9.73
C PRO A 12 12.53 -29.36 -8.60
N LEU A 13 13.78 -29.25 -8.14
CA LEU A 13 14.19 -28.19 -7.23
C LEU A 13 14.10 -26.86 -8.00
N SER A 14 13.03 -26.10 -7.76
CA SER A 14 12.85 -24.76 -8.31
C SER A 14 13.04 -23.71 -7.22
N PRO A 15 13.71 -22.57 -7.51
CA PRO A 15 13.84 -21.46 -6.57
C PRO A 15 12.51 -20.77 -6.23
N THR A 16 11.44 -21.11 -6.94
CA THR A 16 10.08 -20.59 -6.72
C THR A 16 9.28 -21.40 -5.69
N VAL A 17 9.83 -22.50 -5.16
CA VAL A 17 9.15 -23.35 -4.17
C VAL A 17 9.35 -22.75 -2.78
N TRP A 18 8.24 -22.54 -2.07
CA TRP A 18 8.24 -22.00 -0.71
C TRP A 18 8.42 -23.09 0.34
N ARG A 19 7.74 -24.23 0.16
CA ARG A 19 7.84 -25.40 1.04
C ARG A 19 7.55 -26.69 0.27
N TYR A 20 8.05 -27.81 0.76
CA TYR A 20 7.74 -29.13 0.24
C TYR A 20 6.90 -29.91 1.24
N LEU A 21 5.73 -30.37 0.82
CA LEU A 21 4.87 -31.20 1.65
C LEU A 21 5.16 -32.67 1.36
N VAL A 22 5.40 -33.45 2.41
CA VAL A 22 5.45 -34.91 2.32
C VAL A 22 4.02 -35.42 2.49
N VAL A 23 3.48 -35.98 1.41
CA VAL A 23 2.12 -36.51 1.37
C VAL A 23 2.17 -38.02 1.31
N VAL A 24 1.41 -38.67 2.20
CA VAL A 24 1.22 -40.12 2.19
C VAL A 24 -0.10 -40.43 1.47
N ASP A 25 -0.03 -41.30 0.48
CA ASP A 25 -1.17 -41.75 -0.33
C ASP A 25 -1.55 -43.18 0.06
N SER A 26 -2.78 -43.36 0.53
CA SER A 26 -3.31 -44.66 0.94
C SER A 26 -4.06 -45.39 -0.19
N ARG A 27 -4.19 -44.79 -1.37
CA ARG A 27 -4.83 -45.41 -2.54
C ARG A 27 -3.96 -46.55 -3.07
N GLN A 28 -4.54 -47.75 -3.19
CA GLN A 28 -3.80 -48.93 -3.64
C GLN A 28 -3.68 -49.07 -5.16
N SER A 29 -4.63 -48.51 -5.93
CA SER A 29 -4.73 -48.78 -7.37
C SER A 29 -5.04 -47.54 -8.22
N ASP A 30 -5.29 -46.39 -7.61
CA ASP A 30 -5.62 -45.17 -8.33
C ASP A 30 -4.39 -44.27 -8.49
N TYR A 31 -4.02 -44.01 -9.74
CA TYR A 31 -2.92 -43.12 -10.12
C TYR A 31 -3.39 -41.70 -10.44
N SER A 32 -4.64 -41.37 -10.13
CA SER A 32 -5.14 -40.01 -10.27
C SER A 32 -4.27 -39.01 -9.49
N SER A 33 -4.08 -37.84 -10.09
CA SER A 33 -3.32 -36.74 -9.49
C SER A 33 -3.88 -36.35 -8.13
N ILE A 34 -2.99 -36.04 -7.19
CA ILE A 34 -3.37 -35.54 -5.87
C ILE A 34 -4.01 -34.16 -6.05
N ASP A 35 -5.24 -34.00 -5.55
CA ASP A 35 -5.89 -32.70 -5.50
C ASP A 35 -5.35 -31.93 -4.29
N ILE A 36 -4.52 -30.92 -4.59
CA ILE A 36 -3.81 -30.07 -3.62
C ILE A 36 -4.79 -29.34 -2.70
N THR A 37 -5.99 -29.01 -3.18
CA THR A 37 -7.00 -28.26 -2.41
C THR A 37 -7.62 -29.05 -1.26
N LYS A 38 -7.49 -30.38 -1.30
CA LYS A 38 -7.98 -31.31 -0.27
C LYS A 38 -6.88 -31.83 0.64
N LEU A 39 -5.65 -31.34 0.46
CA LEU A 39 -4.56 -31.71 1.35
C LEU A 39 -4.84 -31.17 2.74
N ALA A 40 -4.68 -32.02 3.74
CA ALA A 40 -4.86 -31.67 5.12
C ALA A 40 -3.99 -32.56 6.00
N ASP A 41 -3.96 -32.29 7.30
CA ASP A 41 -3.41 -33.23 8.26
C ASP A 41 -4.23 -34.53 8.26
N LYS A 42 -3.67 -35.59 8.87
CA LYS A 42 -4.34 -36.89 8.87
C LYS A 42 -5.70 -36.86 9.58
N ALA A 43 -5.83 -36.07 10.65
CA ALA A 43 -7.07 -36.01 11.41
C ALA A 43 -8.23 -35.43 10.59
N ALA A 44 -7.99 -34.32 9.88
CA ALA A 44 -8.96 -33.74 8.96
C ALA A 44 -9.18 -34.63 7.74
N SER A 45 -8.11 -35.21 7.17
CA SER A 45 -8.22 -36.15 6.05
C SER A 45 -9.08 -37.37 6.38
N ASP A 46 -8.92 -37.95 7.58
CA ASP A 46 -9.71 -39.08 8.06
C ASP A 46 -11.19 -38.67 8.25
N TYR A 47 -11.46 -37.43 8.69
CA TYR A 47 -12.81 -36.89 8.83
C TYR A 47 -13.49 -36.67 7.47
N ASP A 48 -12.78 -36.08 6.50
CA ASP A 48 -13.28 -35.79 5.15
C ASP A 48 -13.24 -37.01 4.20
N ASN A 49 -12.76 -38.16 4.69
CA ASN A 49 -12.54 -39.38 3.92
C ASN A 49 -11.63 -39.18 2.70
N THR A 50 -10.65 -38.27 2.81
CA THR A 50 -9.62 -38.07 1.80
C THR A 50 -8.57 -39.18 1.94
N PRO A 51 -8.18 -39.87 0.86
CA PRO A 51 -7.31 -41.04 0.94
C PRO A 51 -5.81 -40.68 0.97
N TYR A 52 -5.47 -39.41 1.17
CA TYR A 52 -4.10 -38.93 1.24
C TYR A 52 -3.99 -37.76 2.23
N TYR A 53 -2.87 -37.65 2.94
CA TYR A 53 -2.70 -36.67 4.00
C TYR A 53 -1.25 -36.17 4.08
N ILE A 54 -1.08 -34.99 4.67
CA ILE A 54 0.23 -34.38 4.91
C ILE A 54 0.83 -34.95 6.20
N THR A 55 2.08 -35.39 6.12
CA THR A 55 2.80 -36.00 7.25
C THR A 55 3.99 -35.15 7.70
N ALA A 56 4.49 -34.26 6.83
CA ALA A 56 5.56 -33.32 7.13
C ALA A 56 5.50 -32.12 6.18
N SER A 57 5.92 -30.95 6.67
CA SER A 57 6.26 -29.80 5.84
C SER A 57 7.75 -29.50 6.00
N LEU A 58 8.48 -29.52 4.88
CA LEU A 58 9.93 -29.33 4.82
C LEU A 58 10.28 -28.04 4.10
N SER A 59 11.32 -27.36 4.56
CA SER A 59 11.86 -26.21 3.85
C SER A 59 12.66 -26.63 2.61
N PRO A 60 12.82 -25.76 1.60
CA PRO A 60 13.65 -26.06 0.43
C PRO A 60 15.09 -26.45 0.80
N GLU A 61 15.66 -25.85 1.83
CA GLU A 61 17.00 -26.14 2.34
C GLU A 61 17.06 -27.56 2.92
N GLN A 62 16.06 -27.97 3.71
CA GLN A 62 16.00 -29.32 4.28
C GLN A 62 15.92 -30.42 3.21
N VAL A 63 15.18 -30.15 2.13
CA VAL A 63 15.10 -31.05 0.98
C VAL A 63 16.43 -31.07 0.21
N HIS A 64 17.08 -29.91 0.05
CA HIS A 64 18.36 -29.79 -0.63
C HIS A 64 19.50 -30.51 0.12
N GLU A 65 19.51 -30.41 1.45
CA GLU A 65 20.48 -31.08 2.33
C GLU A 65 20.18 -32.58 2.52
N ASN A 66 19.07 -33.07 1.94
CA ASN A 66 18.57 -34.43 2.05
C ASN A 66 18.57 -34.94 3.51
N ILE A 67 17.86 -34.23 4.38
CA ILE A 67 17.76 -34.61 5.78
C ILE A 67 17.22 -36.04 5.93
N GLU A 68 17.67 -36.72 6.98
CA GLU A 68 17.14 -38.05 7.29
C GLU A 68 15.68 -37.91 7.77
N PHE A 69 14.74 -38.43 6.97
CA PHE A 69 13.32 -38.40 7.27
C PHE A 69 12.75 -39.83 7.30
N ARG A 70 11.98 -40.13 8.35
CA ARG A 70 11.45 -41.47 8.60
C ARG A 70 9.94 -41.42 8.65
N LEU A 71 9.25 -42.04 7.69
CA LEU A 71 7.78 -42.10 7.71
C LEU A 71 7.26 -42.86 8.94
N GLY A 72 6.32 -42.21 9.63
CA GLY A 72 5.61 -42.72 10.79
C GLY A 72 6.48 -42.93 12.02
N ASP A 73 7.36 -41.97 12.32
CA ASP A 73 8.16 -41.92 13.55
C ASP A 73 7.43 -41.23 14.73
N GLY A 74 6.27 -40.63 14.49
CA GLY A 74 5.49 -39.91 15.51
C GLY A 74 6.00 -38.52 15.82
N VAL A 75 6.95 -37.99 15.05
CA VAL A 75 7.54 -36.66 15.27
C VAL A 75 6.77 -35.60 14.47
N VAL A 76 6.77 -34.36 14.96
CA VAL A 76 6.15 -33.22 14.27
C VAL A 76 7.17 -32.53 13.37
N HIS A 77 6.87 -32.42 12.08
CA HIS A 77 7.70 -31.76 11.08
C HIS A 77 6.93 -30.62 10.41
N GLY A 78 7.39 -29.38 10.62
CA GLY A 78 6.78 -28.19 10.01
C GLY A 78 5.31 -28.00 10.37
N GLY A 79 4.89 -28.42 11.58
CA GLY A 79 3.52 -28.34 12.07
C GLY A 79 2.67 -29.58 11.84
N TYR A 80 3.13 -30.54 11.04
CA TYR A 80 2.39 -31.77 10.74
C TYR A 80 2.93 -32.95 11.55
N LEU A 81 2.03 -33.72 12.16
CA LEU A 81 2.39 -34.92 12.90
C LEU A 81 2.62 -36.09 11.95
N ASN A 82 3.79 -36.72 12.05
CA ASN A 82 4.14 -37.87 11.24
C ASN A 82 3.59 -39.16 11.85
N TYR A 83 2.32 -39.46 11.57
CA TYR A 83 1.59 -40.54 12.23
C TYR A 83 2.24 -41.91 12.04
N PRO A 84 2.34 -42.72 13.10
CA PRO A 84 2.77 -44.11 12.99
C PRO A 84 1.96 -44.86 11.92
N LEU A 85 2.68 -45.57 11.05
CA LEU A 85 2.07 -46.38 10.00
C LEU A 85 1.32 -47.56 10.63
N LYS A 86 0.14 -47.87 10.09
CA LYS A 86 -0.63 -49.06 10.52
C LYS A 86 0.13 -50.32 10.09
N GLU A 87 -0.03 -51.42 10.84
CA GLU A 87 0.64 -52.70 10.54
C GLU A 87 0.33 -53.24 9.14
N SER A 88 -0.84 -52.89 8.57
CA SER A 88 -1.24 -53.25 7.21
C SER A 88 -0.57 -52.42 6.11
N GLN A 89 0.14 -51.35 6.46
CA GLN A 89 0.80 -50.41 5.55
C GLN A 89 2.32 -50.53 5.70
N THR A 90 2.86 -51.67 5.24
CA THR A 90 4.30 -51.93 5.25
C THR A 90 5.06 -51.12 4.20
N ASP A 91 4.39 -50.67 3.13
CA ASP A 91 4.96 -49.77 2.12
C ASP A 91 3.94 -48.72 1.64
N PRO A 92 3.73 -47.64 2.41
CA PRO A 92 2.82 -46.58 1.99
C PRO A 92 3.45 -45.79 0.83
N ARG A 93 2.64 -45.51 -0.19
CA ARG A 93 3.04 -44.60 -1.25
C ARG A 93 3.18 -43.21 -0.66
N TRP A 94 4.25 -42.51 -1.03
CA TRP A 94 4.47 -41.13 -0.62
C TRP A 94 4.90 -40.30 -1.82
N THR A 95 4.70 -38.99 -1.74
CA THR A 95 5.11 -38.04 -2.78
C THR A 95 5.47 -36.72 -2.13
N LEU A 96 6.48 -36.06 -2.71
CA LEU A 96 6.84 -34.71 -2.32
C LEU A 96 6.09 -33.72 -3.22
N VAL A 97 5.27 -32.86 -2.62
CA VAL A 97 4.46 -31.86 -3.32
C VAL A 97 5.10 -30.49 -3.12
N PRO A 98 5.68 -29.86 -4.17
CA PRO A 98 6.20 -28.50 -4.07
C PRO A 98 5.03 -27.51 -3.96
N MET A 99 5.11 -26.60 -3.00
CA MET A 99 4.10 -25.56 -2.79
C MET A 99 4.70 -24.19 -3.05
N SER A 100 4.03 -23.38 -3.88
CA SER A 100 4.29 -21.95 -3.95
C SER A 100 3.73 -21.21 -2.72
N GLN A 101 4.16 -19.97 -2.51
CA GLN A 101 3.64 -19.14 -1.42
C GLN A 101 2.11 -18.94 -1.53
N MET A 102 1.60 -18.70 -2.73
CA MET A 102 0.16 -18.50 -2.97
C MET A 102 -0.66 -19.75 -2.66
N GLU A 103 -0.23 -20.93 -3.14
CA GLU A 103 -0.94 -22.19 -2.89
C GLU A 103 -0.92 -22.54 -1.40
N ASN A 104 0.16 -22.21 -0.72
CA ASN A 104 0.24 -22.39 0.71
C ASN A 104 -0.76 -21.50 1.49
N GLU A 105 -0.92 -20.23 1.08
CA GLU A 105 -1.88 -19.32 1.72
C GLU A 105 -3.34 -19.77 1.52
N ILE A 106 -3.62 -20.53 0.46
CA ILE A 106 -4.93 -21.17 0.23
C ILE A 106 -5.13 -22.36 1.17
N LEU A 107 -4.09 -23.16 1.38
CA LEU A 107 -4.14 -24.38 2.20
C LEU A 107 -4.23 -24.09 3.71
N GLU A 108 -3.42 -23.15 4.17
CA GLU A 108 -3.41 -22.65 5.55
C GLU A 108 -3.80 -21.17 5.54
N PRO A 109 -5.11 -20.85 5.51
CA PRO A 109 -5.55 -19.47 5.55
C PRO A 109 -5.19 -18.87 6.91
N ARG A 110 -4.02 -18.22 6.98
CA ARG A 110 -3.69 -17.39 8.13
C ARG A 110 -4.62 -16.19 8.09
N LEU A 111 -5.33 -15.95 9.20
CA LEU A 111 -6.01 -14.67 9.35
C LEU A 111 -4.93 -13.60 9.32
N LYS A 112 -4.86 -12.83 8.23
CA LYS A 112 -4.04 -11.62 8.15
C LYS A 112 -4.69 -10.59 9.08
N THR A 113 -4.31 -10.63 10.36
CA THR A 113 -4.85 -9.74 11.38
C THR A 113 -4.02 -8.47 11.43
N CYS A 114 -4.69 -7.32 11.38
CA CYS A 114 -4.11 -6.06 11.79
C CYS A 114 -4.48 -5.83 13.26
N GLY A 115 -3.50 -5.56 14.10
CA GLY A 115 -3.69 -5.40 15.53
C GLY A 115 -2.83 -4.29 16.11
N PHE A 116 -3.24 -3.79 17.27
CA PHE A 116 -2.37 -2.97 18.11
C PHE A 116 -1.56 -3.92 18.99
N THR A 117 -0.23 -3.78 18.95
CA THR A 117 0.65 -4.45 19.90
C THR A 117 0.47 -3.84 21.29
N GLU A 118 0.94 -4.51 22.34
CA GLU A 118 0.89 -4.00 23.72
C GLU A 118 1.67 -2.67 23.88
N GLU A 119 2.57 -2.37 22.95
CA GLU A 119 3.32 -1.11 22.87
C GLU A 119 2.56 0.02 22.16
N GLY A 120 1.34 -0.25 21.68
CA GLY A 120 0.50 0.71 20.95
C GLY A 120 0.86 0.90 19.49
N ASN A 121 1.78 0.10 18.95
CA ASN A 121 2.11 0.12 17.52
C ASN A 121 1.11 -0.71 16.73
N PHE A 122 0.71 -0.19 15.57
CA PHE A 122 -0.18 -0.87 14.65
C PHE A 122 0.65 -1.71 13.67
N GLU A 123 0.60 -3.03 13.82
CA GLU A 123 1.27 -3.97 12.92
C GLU A 123 0.23 -4.73 12.08
N CYS A 124 0.48 -4.78 10.78
CA CYS A 124 -0.29 -5.56 9.83
C CYS A 124 0.65 -6.50 9.08
N ASP A 125 0.33 -7.80 9.08
CA ASP A 125 0.96 -8.80 8.23
C ASP A 125 0.45 -8.71 6.77
N MET A 126 0.45 -7.50 6.19
CA MET A 126 0.07 -7.27 4.79
C MET A 126 1.04 -6.28 4.13
N PRO A 127 1.46 -6.52 2.88
CA PRO A 127 2.23 -5.54 2.12
C PRO A 127 1.38 -4.28 1.88
N LEU A 128 2.03 -3.10 1.88
CA LEU A 128 1.35 -1.80 1.72
C LEU A 128 0.46 -1.72 0.47
N ALA A 129 0.82 -2.42 -0.60
CA ALA A 129 0.03 -2.48 -1.83
C ALA A 129 -1.32 -3.18 -1.63
N GLU A 130 -1.36 -4.27 -0.86
CA GLU A 130 -2.60 -4.96 -0.53
C GLU A 130 -3.47 -4.09 0.37
N PHE A 131 -2.88 -3.44 1.38
CA PHE A 131 -3.59 -2.51 2.26
C PHE A 131 -4.27 -1.39 1.48
N ILE A 132 -3.56 -0.77 0.53
CA ILE A 132 -4.13 0.29 -0.32
C ILE A 132 -5.29 -0.24 -1.14
N SER A 133 -5.30 -1.51 -1.56
CA SER A 133 -6.40 -2.08 -2.34
C SER A 133 -7.71 -2.11 -1.54
N TYR A 134 -7.64 -2.45 -0.24
CA TYR A 134 -8.78 -2.52 0.67
C TYR A 134 -9.35 -1.15 1.08
N ILE A 135 -8.59 -0.07 0.93
CA ILE A 135 -9.09 1.27 1.28
C ILE A 135 -10.26 1.64 0.35
N PRO A 136 -11.43 2.05 0.90
CA PRO A 136 -12.56 2.52 0.13
C PRO A 136 -12.19 3.62 -0.86
N LEU A 137 -12.76 3.56 -2.07
CA LEU A 137 -12.48 4.51 -3.16
C LEU A 137 -12.73 5.97 -2.75
N TRP A 138 -13.74 6.24 -1.92
CA TRP A 138 -14.06 7.59 -1.45
C TRP A 138 -12.94 8.21 -0.61
N ILE A 139 -12.25 7.40 0.22
CA ILE A 139 -11.08 7.85 1.01
C ILE A 139 -9.92 8.18 0.07
N LYS A 140 -9.67 7.33 -0.93
CA LYS A 140 -8.62 7.57 -1.94
C LYS A 140 -8.87 8.87 -2.68
N THR A 141 -10.10 9.08 -3.16
CA THR A 141 -10.45 10.33 -3.86
C THR A 141 -10.36 11.55 -2.96
N ALA A 142 -10.75 11.44 -1.68
CA ALA A 142 -10.65 12.53 -0.73
C ALA A 142 -9.19 12.91 -0.45
N LEU A 143 -8.30 11.94 -0.28
CA LEU A 143 -6.86 12.17 -0.08
C LEU A 143 -6.22 12.87 -1.29
N VAL A 144 -6.54 12.42 -2.50
CA VAL A 144 -6.02 13.04 -3.73
C VAL A 144 -6.53 14.48 -3.89
N LEU A 145 -7.81 14.72 -3.63
CA LEU A 145 -8.40 16.07 -3.67
C LEU A 145 -7.77 16.99 -2.62
N PHE A 146 -7.56 16.48 -1.40
CA PHE A 146 -6.92 17.24 -0.33
C PHE A 146 -5.47 17.60 -0.68
N PHE A 147 -4.71 16.64 -1.22
CA PHE A 147 -3.34 16.89 -1.69
C PHE A 147 -3.32 17.92 -2.83
N SER A 148 -4.24 17.81 -3.78
CA SER A 148 -4.39 18.78 -4.88
C SER A 148 -4.70 20.19 -4.37
N MET A 149 -5.57 20.32 -3.37
CA MET A 149 -5.88 21.61 -2.74
C MET A 149 -4.66 22.22 -2.04
N ILE A 150 -3.86 21.42 -1.33
CA ILE A 150 -2.63 21.90 -0.68
C ILE A 150 -1.64 22.43 -1.73
N VAL A 151 -1.41 21.66 -2.80
CA VAL A 151 -0.51 22.06 -3.89
C VAL A 151 -1.02 23.33 -4.56
N PHE A 152 -2.33 23.43 -4.82
CA PHE A 152 -2.94 24.62 -5.40
C PHE A 152 -2.75 25.86 -4.52
N CYS A 153 -2.99 25.74 -3.21
CA CYS A 153 -2.74 26.80 -2.25
C CYS A 153 -1.26 27.21 -2.22
N PHE A 154 -0.34 26.24 -2.27
CA PHE A 154 1.09 26.51 -2.33
C PHE A 154 1.49 27.26 -3.61
N CYS A 155 0.94 26.87 -4.76
CA CYS A 155 1.13 27.57 -6.02
C CYS A 155 0.58 29.00 -5.99
N ILE A 156 -0.59 29.23 -5.38
CA ILE A 156 -1.13 30.59 -5.18
C ILE A 156 -0.20 31.41 -4.28
N MET A 157 0.29 30.84 -3.18
CA MET A 157 1.20 31.53 -2.27
C MET A 157 2.51 31.91 -2.96
N LEU A 158 3.05 31.04 -3.80
CA LEU A 158 4.21 31.36 -4.64
C LEU A 158 3.89 32.43 -5.68
N ALA A 159 2.75 32.35 -6.37
CA ALA A 159 2.36 33.35 -7.37
C ALA A 159 2.11 34.73 -6.74
N CYS A 160 1.43 34.79 -5.60
CA CYS A 160 1.20 36.01 -4.83
C CYS A 160 2.50 36.54 -4.22
N GLY A 161 3.36 35.65 -3.70
CA GLY A 161 4.67 36.00 -3.18
C GLY A 161 5.57 36.60 -4.28
N LEU A 162 5.65 35.95 -5.43
CA LEU A 162 6.38 36.45 -6.60
C LEU A 162 5.80 37.77 -7.11
N ARG A 163 4.46 37.93 -7.14
CA ARG A 163 3.85 39.23 -7.45
C ARG A 163 4.27 40.32 -6.47
N ARG A 164 4.31 40.03 -5.17
CA ARG A 164 4.72 40.99 -4.14
C ARG A 164 6.20 41.37 -4.23
N PHE A 165 7.05 40.48 -4.74
CA PHE A 165 8.46 40.75 -5.02
C PHE A 165 8.69 41.43 -6.39
N CYS A 166 7.80 41.22 -7.36
CA CYS A 166 7.86 41.84 -8.69
C CYS A 166 7.03 43.13 -8.83
N GLU A 167 6.22 43.48 -7.83
CA GLU A 167 5.50 44.74 -7.78
C GLU A 167 6.50 45.87 -7.51
N ASN A 168 6.83 46.59 -8.58
CA ASN A 168 7.76 47.69 -8.56
C ASN A 168 7.25 48.74 -7.54
N PRO A 169 8.01 49.10 -6.49
CA PRO A 169 7.54 50.05 -5.47
C PRO A 169 7.27 51.47 -6.03
N ASN A 170 7.60 51.71 -7.30
CA ASN A 170 7.37 52.96 -8.03
C ASN A 170 6.22 52.89 -9.04
N GLN A 171 5.34 51.88 -8.98
CA GLN A 171 4.21 51.83 -9.91
C GLN A 171 3.17 52.88 -9.54
N THR A 172 3.17 53.98 -10.30
CA THR A 172 2.15 55.02 -10.21
C THR A 172 0.79 54.41 -10.59
N LYS A 173 -0.12 54.27 -9.62
CA LYS A 173 -1.50 53.87 -9.89
C LYS A 173 -2.18 55.00 -10.67
N GLU A 174 -2.33 54.80 -11.98
CA GLU A 174 -3.13 55.67 -12.83
C GLU A 174 -4.61 55.54 -12.42
N SER A 175 -5.09 56.48 -11.62
CA SER A 175 -6.52 56.65 -11.36
C SER A 175 -7.00 57.82 -12.20
N SER A 176 -7.85 57.55 -13.20
CA SER A 176 -8.52 58.61 -13.94
C SER A 176 -9.73 59.08 -13.13
N ILE A 177 -9.64 60.29 -12.57
CA ILE A 177 -10.76 60.93 -11.88
C ILE A 177 -11.49 61.78 -12.93
N MET A 178 -12.73 61.43 -13.24
CA MET A 178 -13.60 62.23 -14.12
C MET A 178 -14.24 63.36 -13.30
N TYR A 179 -13.99 64.61 -13.69
CA TYR A 179 -14.67 65.78 -13.14
C TYR A 179 -15.82 66.17 -14.06
N TYR A 180 -17.05 66.18 -13.54
CA TYR A 180 -18.21 66.74 -14.23
C TYR A 180 -18.33 68.22 -13.86
N HIS A 181 -18.07 69.13 -14.80
CA HIS A 181 -18.42 70.53 -14.61
C HIS A 181 -19.93 70.69 -14.84
N ASN A 182 -20.65 71.04 -13.76
CA ASN A 182 -22.07 71.34 -13.83
C ASN A 182 -22.25 72.85 -14.04
N GLU A 183 -22.06 73.33 -15.27
CA GLU A 183 -22.41 74.70 -15.65
C GLU A 183 -23.69 74.72 -16.50
N SER A 184 -24.86 74.72 -15.84
CA SER A 184 -26.17 75.18 -16.38
C SER A 184 -26.74 74.45 -17.63
N PRO A 185 -28.05 74.55 -17.92
CA PRO A 185 -28.82 73.38 -18.35
C PRO A 185 -28.95 73.20 -19.88
N ASN A 186 -27.99 73.58 -20.73
CA ASN A 186 -28.21 73.39 -22.18
C ASN A 186 -27.00 73.21 -23.12
N THR A 187 -25.82 72.83 -22.63
CA THR A 187 -24.71 72.45 -23.53
C THR A 187 -23.80 71.40 -22.89
N GLN A 188 -23.88 70.14 -23.34
CA GLN A 188 -22.89 69.10 -23.02
C GLN A 188 -21.61 69.34 -23.82
N ALA A 189 -20.73 70.21 -23.32
CA ALA A 189 -19.36 70.28 -23.80
C ALA A 189 -18.48 69.36 -22.92
N THR A 190 -18.17 68.16 -23.39
CA THR A 190 -17.20 67.28 -22.73
C THR A 190 -15.78 67.73 -23.10
N THR A 191 -15.25 68.74 -22.42
CA THR A 191 -13.84 69.09 -22.52
C THR A 191 -13.01 68.07 -21.75
N ARG A 192 -12.35 67.18 -22.50
CA ARG A 192 -11.49 66.11 -21.97
C ARG A 192 -10.13 66.70 -21.59
N GLU A 193 -10.02 67.24 -20.38
CA GLU A 193 -8.74 67.72 -19.87
C GLU A 193 -7.95 66.54 -19.26
N TYR A 194 -6.98 66.02 -20.01
CA TYR A 194 -6.06 65.01 -19.50
C TYR A 194 -4.98 65.67 -18.64
N ARG A 195 -5.30 65.96 -17.37
CA ARG A 195 -4.25 66.36 -16.43
C ARG A 195 -3.65 65.11 -15.79
N LYS A 196 -2.37 64.85 -16.04
CA LYS A 196 -1.59 63.81 -15.38
C LYS A 196 -1.44 64.19 -13.90
N VAL A 197 -2.37 63.73 -13.06
CA VAL A 197 -2.29 63.96 -11.61
C VAL A 197 -1.40 62.87 -11.02
N GLU A 198 -0.13 63.20 -10.80
CA GLU A 198 0.78 62.35 -10.03
C GLU A 198 0.32 62.31 -8.56
N ARG A 199 -0.43 61.27 -8.17
CA ARG A 199 -0.58 60.94 -6.74
C ARG A 199 0.72 60.27 -6.27
N ARG A 200 1.66 61.08 -5.78
CA ARG A 200 2.73 60.57 -4.93
C ARG A 200 2.11 60.21 -3.58
N GLU A 201 2.22 58.96 -3.16
CA GLU A 201 1.99 58.61 -1.75
C GLU A 201 3.11 59.28 -0.93
N PHE A 202 2.76 60.34 -0.22
CA PHE A 202 3.72 61.08 0.60
C PHE A 202 4.09 60.23 1.81
N ARG A 203 5.38 60.17 2.13
CA ARG A 203 5.83 59.55 3.38
C ARG A 203 5.26 60.34 4.57
N PRO A 204 5.03 59.70 5.73
CA PRO A 204 4.48 60.39 6.91
C PRO A 204 5.25 61.67 7.27
N ALA A 205 6.58 61.64 7.13
CA ALA A 205 7.46 62.78 7.38
C ALA A 205 7.22 63.97 6.43
N ASP A 206 6.88 63.71 5.16
CA ASP A 206 6.59 64.76 4.18
C ASP A 206 5.22 65.40 4.43
N MET A 207 4.30 64.63 5.04
CA MET A 207 2.97 65.10 5.40
C MET A 207 3.01 66.10 6.58
N GLU A 208 3.85 65.81 7.58
CA GLU A 208 4.11 66.70 8.71
C GLU A 208 4.76 68.03 8.30
N ALA A 209 5.72 67.98 7.37
CA ALA A 209 6.38 69.19 6.86
C ALA A 209 5.39 70.11 6.14
N ARG A 210 4.40 69.52 5.46
CA ARG A 210 3.40 70.27 4.70
C ARG A 210 2.28 70.83 5.57
N LEU A 211 1.92 70.14 6.65
CA LEU A 211 1.01 70.68 7.67
C LEU A 211 1.61 71.92 8.35
N ARG A 212 2.91 71.87 8.70
CA ARG A 212 3.61 73.05 9.23
C ARG A 212 3.63 74.24 8.28
N PHE A 213 3.73 74.00 6.98
CA PHE A 213 3.74 75.07 5.97
C PHE A 213 2.35 75.71 5.75
N LEU A 214 1.26 75.07 6.17
CA LEU A 214 -0.10 75.59 6.08
C LEU A 214 -0.52 76.38 7.34
N GLU A 215 0.26 76.27 8.43
CA GLU A 215 0.03 76.99 9.69
C GLU A 215 0.79 78.34 9.75
N GLU A 216 1.69 78.62 8.81
CA GLU A 216 2.28 79.96 8.56
C GLU A 216 1.44 80.78 7.58
#